data_AF-A0A357EWQ6-F1
#
_entry.id   AF-A0A357EWQ6-F1
#
_cell.length_a   1.000
_cell.length_b   1.000
_cell.length_c   1.000
_cell.angle_alpha   90.00
_cell.angle_beta   90.00
_cell.angle_gamma   90.00
#
_symmetry.space_group_name_H-M   'P 1'
#
loop_
_entity.id
_entity.type
_entity.pdbx_description
1 polymer ?
#
loop_
_entity_poly.entity_id
_entity_poly.type
_entity_poly.pdbx_seq_one_letter_code
_entity_poly.pdbx_strand_id
1 'polypeptide(L)'
;MKNSSRIRFSLSLLLLVTFLLPAVSLAAGDGKKYFKEGMKYEATDEWDKAAELFALAVTENPRNPEYRLHYQRSLFNASQMYMKKGRTAAEEGDYEGAYVAFRKAFAYDPVNELAKSEMARMVRLQEAYLKSKG
;
A
#
# COMPACT_ATOMS: atom_id res chain seq x y z
N MET A 1 -55.29 -31.61 2.72
CA MET A 1 -53.93 -31.97 2.20
C MET A 1 -53.42 -31.09 1.05
N LYS A 2 -54.21 -30.17 0.48
CA LYS A 2 -53.80 -29.33 -0.69
C LYS A 2 -52.94 -28.10 -0.32
N ASN A 3 -53.01 -27.63 0.93
CA ASN A 3 -52.30 -26.42 1.38
C ASN A 3 -50.81 -26.64 1.61
N SER A 4 -50.38 -27.84 2.04
CA SER A 4 -48.96 -28.14 2.32
C SER A 4 -48.11 -28.13 1.04
N SER A 5 -48.63 -28.64 -0.08
CA SER A 5 -47.90 -28.58 -1.36
C SER A 5 -47.77 -27.17 -1.91
N ARG A 6 -48.78 -26.30 -1.70
CA ARG A 6 -48.69 -24.88 -2.09
C ARG A 6 -47.65 -24.15 -1.24
N ILE A 7 -47.64 -24.37 0.07
CA ILE A 7 -46.64 -23.78 0.99
C ILE A 7 -45.22 -24.25 0.64
N ARG A 8 -45.03 -25.54 0.37
CA ARG A 8 -43.74 -26.10 -0.04
C ARG A 8 -43.26 -25.50 -1.37
N PHE A 9 -44.17 -25.38 -2.34
CA PHE A 9 -43.85 -24.77 -3.63
C PHE A 9 -43.49 -23.29 -3.51
N SER A 10 -44.21 -22.53 -2.67
CA SER A 10 -43.90 -21.14 -2.35
C SER A 10 -42.54 -21.00 -1.65
N LEU A 11 -42.21 -21.90 -0.70
CA LEU A 11 -40.91 -21.93 -0.03
C LEU A 11 -39.77 -22.26 -1.00
N SER A 12 -39.96 -23.23 -1.89
CA SER A 12 -38.98 -23.60 -2.91
C SER A 12 -38.74 -22.47 -3.91
N LEU A 13 -39.79 -21.76 -4.32
CA LEU A 13 -39.68 -20.60 -5.19
C LEU A 13 -38.94 -19.44 -4.52
N LEU A 14 -39.20 -19.20 -3.23
CA LEU A 14 -38.51 -18.18 -2.44
C LEU A 14 -37.00 -18.49 -2.31
N LEU A 15 -36.64 -19.75 -2.04
CA LEU A 15 -35.25 -20.21 -1.97
C LEU A 15 -34.50 -20.08 -3.31
N LEU A 16 -35.18 -20.39 -4.42
CA LEU A 16 -34.61 -20.26 -5.76
C LEU A 16 -34.37 -18.79 -6.14
N VAL A 17 -35.28 -17.89 -5.75
CA VAL A 17 -35.11 -16.44 -5.93
C VAL A 17 -33.93 -15.91 -5.11
N THR A 18 -33.75 -16.38 -3.86
CA THR A 18 -32.58 -15.97 -3.05
C THR A 18 -31.25 -16.48 -3.59
N PHE A 19 -31.22 -17.62 -4.29
CA PHE A 19 -30.00 -18.17 -4.91
C PHE A 19 -29.65 -17.47 -6.24
N LEU A 20 -30.65 -16.85 -6.89
CA LEU A 20 -30.50 -16.10 -8.15
C LEU A 20 -30.21 -14.61 -7.97
N LEU A 21 -30.27 -14.09 -6.75
CA LEU A 21 -29.81 -12.73 -6.48
C LEU A 21 -28.28 -12.73 -6.56
N PRO A 22 -27.64 -12.05 -7.53
CA PRO A 22 -26.22 -11.76 -7.40
C PRO A 22 -26.07 -11.04 -6.06
N ALA A 23 -25.14 -11.51 -5.21
CA ALA A 23 -24.82 -10.85 -3.96
C ALA A 23 -24.67 -9.37 -4.29
N VAL A 24 -25.61 -8.54 -3.82
CA VAL A 24 -25.59 -7.11 -4.05
C VAL A 24 -24.29 -6.65 -3.43
N SER A 25 -23.29 -6.44 -4.28
CA SER A 25 -21.96 -6.07 -3.85
C SER A 25 -22.18 -4.75 -3.12
N LEU A 26 -21.99 -4.79 -1.80
CA LEU A 26 -22.04 -3.62 -0.94
C LEU A 26 -21.25 -2.53 -1.64
N ALA A 27 -21.82 -1.32 -1.68
CA ALA A 27 -21.33 -0.18 -2.44
C ALA A 27 -19.92 0.26 -2.01
N ALA A 28 -18.91 -0.53 -2.37
CA ALA A 28 -17.53 -0.09 -2.48
C ALA A 28 -17.55 1.02 -3.54
N GLY A 29 -17.00 2.18 -3.19
CA GLY A 29 -16.86 3.26 -4.15
C GLY A 29 -15.97 2.79 -5.30
N ASP A 30 -16.04 3.44 -6.46
CA ASP A 30 -15.16 3.07 -7.58
C ASP A 30 -13.68 3.47 -7.36
N GLY A 31 -13.25 3.83 -6.14
CA GLY A 31 -11.89 4.31 -5.83
C GLY A 31 -11.48 5.65 -6.50
N LYS A 32 -12.30 6.19 -7.41
CA LYS A 32 -12.00 7.37 -8.24
C LYS A 32 -11.61 8.62 -7.47
N LYS A 33 -12.21 8.87 -6.30
CA LYS A 33 -11.85 10.00 -5.42
C LYS A 33 -10.40 9.87 -4.96
N TYR A 34 -10.04 8.72 -4.38
CA TYR A 34 -8.70 8.44 -3.89
C TYR A 34 -7.68 8.47 -5.03
N PHE A 35 -8.01 7.88 -6.17
CA PHE A 35 -7.13 7.92 -7.35
C PHE A 35 -6.86 9.36 -7.81
N LYS A 36 -7.91 10.18 -7.96
CA LYS A 36 -7.75 11.59 -8.36
C LYS A 36 -6.90 12.40 -7.36
N GLU A 37 -7.01 12.10 -6.07
CA GLU A 37 -6.21 12.75 -5.04
C GLU A 37 -4.75 12.26 -5.07
N GLY A 38 -4.52 10.96 -5.22
CA GLY A 38 -3.18 10.36 -5.36
C GLY A 38 -2.43 10.92 -6.56
N MET A 39 -3.12 11.13 -7.69
CA MET A 39 -2.54 11.77 -8.89
C MET A 39 -2.00 13.18 -8.62
N LYS A 40 -2.57 13.93 -7.68
CA LYS A 40 -2.05 15.26 -7.32
C LYS A 40 -0.71 15.16 -6.61
N TYR A 41 -0.58 14.20 -5.69
CA TYR A 41 0.66 13.95 -4.96
C TYR A 41 1.73 13.32 -5.84
N GLU A 42 1.35 12.44 -6.77
CA GLU A 42 2.27 11.91 -7.78
C GLU A 42 2.82 13.04 -8.67
N ALA A 43 1.99 14.02 -9.04
CA ALA A 43 2.44 15.17 -9.84
C ALA A 43 3.42 16.09 -9.10
N THR A 44 3.49 16.02 -7.77
CA THR A 44 4.40 16.79 -6.92
C THR A 44 5.52 15.94 -6.31
N ASP A 45 5.73 14.71 -6.80
CA ASP A 45 6.71 13.74 -6.29
C ASP A 45 6.54 13.40 -4.80
N GLU A 46 5.34 13.62 -4.24
CA GLU A 46 4.96 13.22 -2.88
C GLU A 46 4.54 11.74 -2.86
N TRP A 47 5.52 10.88 -3.18
CA TRP A 47 5.31 9.46 -3.49
C TRP A 47 4.71 8.63 -2.35
N ASP A 48 5.03 8.95 -1.10
CA ASP A 48 4.48 8.26 0.06
C ASP A 48 2.97 8.51 0.22
N LYS A 49 2.54 9.77 0.12
CA LYS A 49 1.12 10.16 0.13
C LYS A 49 0.37 9.60 -1.08
N ALA A 50 1.00 9.62 -2.26
CA ALA A 50 0.43 9.04 -3.46
C ALA A 50 0.19 7.53 -3.27
N ALA A 51 1.16 6.79 -2.73
CA ALA A 51 1.04 5.37 -2.46
C ALA A 51 -0.12 5.03 -1.49
N GLU A 52 -0.31 5.83 -0.43
CA GLU A 52 -1.42 5.65 0.51
C GLU A 52 -2.79 5.80 -0.18
N LEU A 53 -2.96 6.85 -0.98
CA LEU A 53 -4.21 7.10 -1.69
C LEU A 53 -4.47 6.07 -2.80
N PHE A 54 -3.43 5.65 -3.53
CA PHE A 54 -3.59 4.59 -4.51
C PHE A 54 -3.87 3.23 -3.85
N ALA A 55 -3.34 2.95 -2.66
CA ALA A 55 -3.71 1.75 -1.90
C ALA A 55 -5.21 1.72 -1.56
N LEU A 56 -5.78 2.87 -1.17
CA LEU A 56 -7.23 3.00 -0.96
C LEU A 56 -8.00 2.79 -2.28
N ALA A 57 -7.55 3.38 -3.39
CA ALA A 57 -8.17 3.18 -4.70
C ALA A 57 -8.15 1.71 -5.14
N VAL A 58 -7.03 1.00 -4.94
CA VAL A 58 -6.90 -0.44 -5.21
C VAL A 58 -7.76 -1.27 -4.25
N THR A 59 -7.92 -0.87 -2.99
CA THR A 59 -8.80 -1.57 -2.04
C THR A 59 -10.26 -1.50 -2.48
N GLU A 60 -10.69 -0.33 -2.95
CA GLU A 60 -12.06 -0.08 -3.43
C GLU A 60 -12.34 -0.77 -4.79
N ASN A 61 -11.37 -0.73 -5.73
CA ASN A 61 -11.49 -1.41 -7.02
C ASN A 61 -10.19 -2.16 -7.39
N PRO A 62 -9.98 -3.39 -6.87
CA PRO A 62 -8.72 -4.11 -7.04
C PRO A 62 -8.47 -4.60 -8.46
N ARG A 63 -9.53 -4.67 -9.28
CA ARG A 63 -9.44 -5.12 -10.68
C ARG A 63 -9.06 -4.00 -11.65
N ASN A 64 -9.13 -2.73 -11.24
CA ASN A 64 -8.71 -1.61 -12.07
C ASN A 64 -7.18 -1.64 -12.33
N PRO A 65 -6.72 -1.82 -13.58
CA PRO A 65 -5.29 -1.90 -13.90
C PRO A 65 -4.55 -0.57 -13.71
N GLU A 66 -5.22 0.56 -13.92
CA GLU A 66 -4.63 1.90 -13.75
C GLU A 66 -4.28 2.16 -12.27
N TYR A 67 -5.18 1.82 -11.35
CA TYR A 67 -4.95 2.03 -9.92
C TYR A 67 -3.79 1.18 -9.41
N ARG A 68 -3.71 -0.07 -9.87
CA ARG A 68 -2.58 -0.94 -9.52
C ARG A 68 -1.27 -0.42 -10.10
N LEU A 69 -1.26 0.05 -11.34
CA LEU A 69 -0.06 0.60 -11.97
C LEU A 69 0.48 1.79 -11.18
N HIS A 70 -0.37 2.77 -10.89
CA HIS A 70 0.02 3.95 -10.13
C HIS A 70 0.43 3.60 -8.70
N TYR A 71 -0.26 2.69 -8.04
CA TYR A 71 0.14 2.21 -6.72
C TYR A 71 1.56 1.62 -6.72
N GLN A 72 1.84 0.68 -7.63
CA GLN A 72 3.16 0.05 -7.74
C GLN A 72 4.26 1.07 -8.08
N ARG A 73 3.98 2.01 -8.99
CA ARG A 73 4.89 3.10 -9.33
C ARG A 73 5.20 3.96 -8.10
N SER A 74 4.20 4.35 -7.32
CA SER A 74 4.39 5.17 -6.13
C SER A 74 5.16 4.44 -5.04
N LEU A 75 4.94 3.13 -4.83
CA LEU A 75 5.74 2.31 -3.91
C LEU A 75 7.23 2.32 -4.29
N PHE A 76 7.53 2.05 -5.57
CA PHE A 76 8.91 2.08 -6.06
C PHE A 76 9.56 3.45 -5.86
N ASN A 77 8.88 4.52 -6.27
CA ASN A 77 9.43 5.87 -6.14
C ASN A 77 9.55 6.34 -4.69
N ALA A 78 8.63 5.94 -3.80
CA ALA A 78 8.75 6.19 -2.37
C ALA A 78 9.99 5.51 -1.79
N SER A 79 10.27 4.25 -2.21
CA SER A 79 11.51 3.57 -1.86
C SER A 79 12.75 4.36 -2.30
N GLN A 80 12.81 4.80 -3.56
CA GLN A 80 13.93 5.59 -4.08
C GLN A 80 14.08 6.95 -3.37
N MET A 81 12.96 7.62 -3.06
CA MET A 81 12.97 8.88 -2.29
C MET A 81 13.61 8.66 -0.91
N TYR A 82 13.21 7.59 -0.20
CA TYR A 82 13.76 7.28 1.11
C TYR A 82 15.21 6.78 1.06
N MET A 83 15.64 6.13 -0.03
CA MET A 83 17.05 5.82 -0.29
C MET A 83 17.89 7.11 -0.38
N LYS A 84 17.40 8.11 -1.12
CA LYS A 84 18.07 9.41 -1.23
C LYS A 84 18.16 10.11 0.13
N LYS A 85 17.04 10.17 0.87
CA LYS A 85 17.01 10.75 2.23
C LYS A 85 18.01 10.07 3.17
N GLY A 86 18.09 8.73 3.13
CA GLY A 86 19.03 7.98 3.96
C GLY A 86 20.49 8.26 3.61
N ARG A 87 20.80 8.39 2.32
CA ARG A 87 22.15 8.77 1.87
C ARG A 87 22.56 10.15 2.36
N THR A 88 21.67 11.14 2.21
CA THR A 88 21.92 12.51 2.68
C THR A 88 22.15 12.55 4.20
N ALA A 89 21.30 11.91 5.00
CA ALA A 89 21.49 11.84 6.44
C ALA A 89 22.82 11.14 6.83
N ALA A 90 23.21 10.08 6.11
CA ALA A 90 24.47 9.39 6.35
C ALA A 90 25.70 10.28 6.02
N GLU A 91 25.61 11.09 4.97
CA GLU A 91 26.64 12.07 4.58
C GLU A 91 26.78 13.18 5.63
N GLU A 92 25.68 13.57 6.28
CA GLU A 92 25.63 14.54 7.37
C GLU A 92 26.07 13.95 8.72
N GLY A 93 26.34 12.64 8.79
CA GLY A 93 26.72 11.93 10.01
C GLY A 93 25.55 11.58 10.93
N ASP A 94 24.31 11.82 10.50
CA ASP A 94 23.10 11.36 11.17
C ASP A 94 22.81 9.89 10.80
N TYR A 95 23.59 8.98 11.38
CA TYR A 95 23.46 7.55 11.07
C TYR A 95 22.14 6.94 11.59
N GLU A 96 21.56 7.50 12.66
CA GLU A 96 20.26 7.06 13.16
C GLU A 96 19.12 7.46 12.21
N GLY A 97 19.08 8.72 11.79
CA GLY A 97 18.13 9.21 10.79
C GLY A 97 18.28 8.50 9.45
N ALA A 98 19.52 8.24 9.03
CA ALA A 98 19.81 7.46 7.83
C ALA A 98 19.25 6.03 7.92
N TYR A 99 19.44 5.35 9.04
CA TYR A 99 18.89 4.00 9.26
C TYR A 99 17.35 4.01 9.13
N VAL A 100 16.68 4.98 9.77
CA VAL A 100 15.21 5.10 9.69
C VAL A 100 14.74 5.32 8.26
N ALA A 101 15.44 6.14 7.49
CA ALA A 101 15.12 6.38 6.08
C ALA A 101 15.32 5.11 5.24
N PHE A 102 16.43 4.40 5.36
CA PHE A 102 16.64 3.13 4.64
C PHE A 102 15.62 2.06 5.04
N ARG A 103 15.22 2.00 6.31
CA ARG A 103 14.15 1.11 6.76
C ARG A 103 12.82 1.42 6.08
N LYS A 104 12.46 2.70 5.93
CA LYS A 104 11.27 3.11 5.17
C LYS A 104 11.40 2.71 3.70
N ALA A 105 12.57 2.90 3.09
CA ALA A 105 12.80 2.50 1.71
C ALA A 105 12.54 0.99 1.49
N PHE A 106 13.06 0.15 2.39
CA PHE A 106 12.83 -1.29 2.36
C PHE A 106 11.36 -1.66 2.62
N ALA A 107 10.65 -0.91 3.46
CA ALA A 107 9.22 -1.15 3.71
C ALA A 107 8.35 -0.89 2.47
N TYR A 108 8.71 0.09 1.64
CA TYR A 108 8.01 0.36 0.37
C TYR A 108 8.39 -0.61 -0.74
N ASP A 109 9.65 -1.07 -0.76
CA ASP A 109 10.15 -2.04 -1.74
C ASP A 109 10.99 -3.13 -1.04
N PRO A 110 10.37 -4.26 -0.64
CA PRO A 110 11.09 -5.35 0.01
C PRO A 110 12.12 -6.06 -0.87
N VAL A 111 12.14 -5.83 -2.20
CA VAL A 111 13.20 -6.38 -3.08
C VAL A 111 14.41 -5.44 -3.19
N ASN A 112 14.36 -4.26 -2.58
CA ASN A 112 15.47 -3.33 -2.49
C ASN A 112 16.50 -3.79 -1.44
N GLU A 113 17.29 -4.83 -1.78
CA GLU A 113 18.35 -5.37 -0.91
C GLU A 113 19.45 -4.34 -0.61
N LEU A 114 19.59 -3.29 -1.42
CA LEU A 114 20.50 -2.18 -1.14
C LEU A 114 20.06 -1.38 0.09
N ALA A 115 18.76 -1.17 0.31
CA ALA A 115 18.26 -0.54 1.53
C ALA A 115 18.66 -1.35 2.77
N LYS A 116 18.62 -2.69 2.68
CA LYS A 116 19.01 -3.59 3.76
C LYS A 116 20.51 -3.55 4.06
N SER A 117 21.36 -3.52 3.03
CA SER A 117 22.80 -3.41 3.22
C SER A 117 23.20 -2.05 3.82
N GLU A 118 22.54 -0.96 3.40
CA GLU A 118 22.76 0.37 3.97
C GLU A 118 22.28 0.49 5.41
N MET A 119 21.14 -0.11 5.80
CA MET A 119 20.74 -0.20 7.21
C MET A 119 21.83 -0.84 8.07
N ALA A 120 22.40 -1.97 7.63
CA ALA A 120 23.48 -2.63 8.36
C ALA A 120 24.76 -1.78 8.40
N ARG A 121 25.03 -0.99 7.35
CA ARG A 121 26.15 -0.04 7.32
C ARG A 121 25.95 1.09 8.32
N MET A 122 24.75 1.63 8.47
CA MET A 122 24.46 2.71 9.42
C MET A 122 24.70 2.30 10.87
N VAL A 123 24.31 1.07 11.23
CA VAL A 123 24.59 0.52 12.58
C VAL A 123 26.09 0.49 12.86
N ARG A 124 26.90 -0.01 11.92
CA ARG A 124 28.37 -0.06 12.08
C ARG A 124 29.00 1.33 12.20
N LEU A 125 28.53 2.29 11.41
CA LEU A 125 29.04 3.67 11.45
C LEU A 125 28.67 4.36 12.78
N GLN A 126 27.45 4.15 13.27
CA GLN A 126 27.01 4.67 14.57
C GLN A 126 27.87 4.12 15.71
N GLU A 127 28.14 2.81 15.73
CA GLU A 127 29.02 2.20 16.74
C GLU A 127 30.44 2.76 16.69
N ALA A 128 31.01 2.91 15.49
CA ALA A 128 32.34 3.49 15.31
C ALA A 128 32.40 4.95 15.78
N TYR A 129 31.35 5.74 15.47
CA TYR A 129 31.22 7.12 15.91
C TYR A 129 31.18 7.25 17.43
N LEU A 130 30.36 6.42 18.10
CA LEU A 130 30.28 6.42 19.56
C LEU A 130 31.61 6.02 20.22
N LYS A 131 32.32 5.03 19.67
CA LYS A 131 33.66 4.63 20.15
C LYS A 131 34.70 5.72 19.97
N SER A 132 34.60 6.54 18.92
CA SER A 132 35.55 7.64 18.70
C SER A 132 35.37 8.81 19.67
N LYS A 133 34.23 8.88 20.36
CA LYS A 133 33.88 9.95 21.31
C LYS A 133 34.09 9.58 22.79
N GLY A 134 34.30 8.30 23.10
CA GLY A 134 34.58 7.81 24.46
C GLY A 134 36.07 7.59 24.66
#